data_AF-A0A417CFE6-F1
#
_entry.id   AF-A0A417CFE6-F1
#
_cell.length_a   1.000
_cell.length_b   1.000
_cell.length_c   1.000
_cell.angle_alpha   90.00
_cell.angle_beta   90.00
_cell.angle_gamma   90.00
#
_symmetry.space_group_name_H-M   'P 1'
#
loop_
_entity.id
_entity.type
_entity.pdbx_description
1 polymer ?
#
loop_
_entity_poly.entity_id
_entity_poly.type
_entity_poly.pdbx_seq_one_letter_code
_entity_poly.pdbx_strand_id
1 'polypeptide(L)'
;MDNRQLKKDCYLDLLDDAIVDVEAIYNQLNRLAANNQTIDEKVIKKDKIKTKYQLELSLASLCILLRKMAENMFIQLPAEIRKDMNSIIHSNRFEFDDQDIIYVYSQKGKEEVSLKGLLLFARSVL
;
A
#
# COMPACT_ATOMS: atom_id res chain seq x y z
N MET A 1 11.44 -30.78 -1.83
CA MET A 1 11.46 -29.32 -1.67
C MET A 1 11.75 -29.05 -0.20
N ASP A 2 12.71 -28.20 0.14
CA ASP A 2 12.94 -27.81 1.54
C ASP A 2 11.72 -27.02 2.06
N ASN A 3 11.22 -27.35 3.26
CA ASN A 3 10.08 -26.68 3.87
C ASN A 3 10.31 -25.17 4.01
N ARG A 4 11.57 -24.74 4.18
CA ARG A 4 11.92 -23.31 4.19
C ARG A 4 11.74 -22.65 2.83
N GLN A 5 12.13 -23.34 1.76
CA GLN A 5 11.96 -22.85 0.39
C GLN A 5 10.48 -22.74 0.04
N LEU A 6 9.70 -23.80 0.30
CA LEU A 6 8.25 -23.79 0.07
C LEU A 6 7.57 -22.65 0.82
N LYS A 7 7.95 -22.41 2.08
CA LYS A 7 7.44 -21.28 2.86
C LYS A 7 7.77 -19.96 2.16
N LYS A 8 9.02 -19.76 1.71
CA LYS A 8 9.43 -18.54 1.01
C LYS A 8 8.60 -18.33 -0.27
N ASP A 9 8.40 -19.38 -1.05
CA ASP A 9 7.61 -19.33 -2.29
C ASP A 9 6.18 -18.88 -2.00
N CYS A 10 5.51 -19.42 -0.96
CA CYS A 10 4.19 -18.94 -0.55
C CYS A 10 4.15 -17.45 -0.18
N TYR A 11 5.23 -16.92 0.42
CA TYR A 11 5.30 -15.48 0.72
C TYR A 11 5.49 -14.63 -0.54
N LEU A 12 6.23 -15.13 -1.54
CA LEU A 12 6.45 -14.45 -2.81
C LEU A 12 5.16 -14.40 -3.63
N ASP A 13 4.42 -15.51 -3.70
CA ASP A 13 3.12 -15.57 -4.38
C ASP A 13 2.14 -14.54 -3.79
N LEU A 14 2.01 -14.53 -2.45
CA LEU A 14 1.16 -13.56 -1.75
C LEU A 14 1.65 -12.11 -1.89
N LEU A 15 2.96 -11.90 -2.08
CA LEU A 15 3.51 -10.58 -2.28
C LEU A 15 3.17 -10.05 -3.67
N ASP A 16 3.24 -10.89 -4.70
CA ASP A 16 2.84 -10.52 -6.06
C ASP A 16 1.34 -10.15 -6.10
N ASP A 17 0.48 -10.99 -5.52
CA ASP A 17 -0.95 -10.71 -5.40
C ASP A 17 -1.22 -9.36 -4.70
N ALA A 18 -0.54 -9.11 -3.57
CA ALA A 18 -0.71 -7.87 -2.82
C ALA A 18 -0.24 -6.63 -3.60
N ILE A 19 0.84 -6.74 -4.38
CA ILE A 19 1.32 -5.64 -5.25
C ILE A 19 0.28 -5.35 -6.34
N VAL A 20 -0.21 -6.39 -7.02
CA VAL A 20 -1.22 -6.26 -8.07
C VAL A 20 -2.50 -5.61 -7.54
N ASP A 21 -2.95 -6.01 -6.35
CA ASP A 21 -4.13 -5.42 -5.71
C ASP A 21 -3.96 -3.93 -5.42
N VAL A 22 -2.83 -3.52 -4.82
CA VAL A 22 -2.55 -2.11 -4.53
C VAL A 22 -2.53 -1.29 -5.83
N GLU A 23 -1.87 -1.81 -6.87
CA GLU A 23 -1.78 -1.13 -8.17
C GLU A 23 -3.13 -1.02 -8.87
N ALA A 24 -3.97 -2.06 -8.79
CA ALA A 24 -5.32 -2.03 -9.35
C ALA A 24 -6.18 -0.94 -8.68
N ILE A 25 -6.14 -0.86 -7.35
CA ILE A 25 -6.88 0.15 -6.57
C ILE A 25 -6.35 1.55 -6.86
N TYR A 26 -5.03 1.71 -6.90
CA TYR A 26 -4.39 2.98 -7.23
C TYR A 26 -4.77 3.47 -8.65
N ASN A 27 -4.73 2.58 -9.63
CA ASN A 27 -5.16 2.88 -11.00
C ASN A 27 -6.66 3.24 -11.08
N GLN A 28 -7.51 2.56 -10.30
CA GLN A 28 -8.92 2.90 -10.20
C GLN A 28 -9.12 4.31 -9.62
N LEU A 29 -8.36 4.67 -8.59
CA LEU A 29 -8.42 5.99 -7.96
C LEU A 29 -8.02 7.09 -8.97
N ASN A 30 -6.97 6.87 -9.76
CA ASN A 30 -6.55 7.79 -10.81
C ASN A 30 -7.60 7.96 -11.92
N ARG A 31 -8.28 6.87 -12.31
CA ARG A 31 -9.40 6.93 -13.27
C ARG A 31 -10.58 7.73 -12.72
N LEU A 32 -10.91 7.55 -11.44
CA LEU A 32 -11.98 8.32 -10.78
C LEU A 32 -11.65 9.81 -10.71
N ALA A 33 -10.38 10.17 -10.48
CA ALA A 33 -9.92 11.56 -10.52
C ALA A 33 -10.06 12.19 -11.91
N ALA A 34 -9.75 11.44 -12.98
CA ALA A 34 -9.89 11.90 -14.36
C ALA A 34 -11.36 12.07 -14.81
N ASN A 35 -12.27 11.27 -14.27
CA ASN A 35 -13.68 11.23 -14.69
C ASN A 35 -14.59 12.30 -14.03
N ASN A 36 -14.02 13.20 -13.21
CA ASN A 36 -14.73 14.27 -12.50
C ASN A 36 -15.54 15.24 -13.39
N GLN A 37 -15.42 15.16 -14.73
CA GLN A 37 -16.11 16.05 -15.67
C GLN A 37 -17.42 15.48 -16.24
N THR A 38 -17.78 14.21 -15.99
CA THR A 38 -18.79 13.50 -16.83
C THR A 38 -19.94 12.81 -16.07
N ILE A 39 -19.86 12.65 -14.74
CA ILE A 39 -20.82 11.87 -13.94
C ILE A 39 -21.31 12.73 -12.76
N ASP A 40 -22.48 12.41 -12.19
CA ASP A 40 -23.03 13.04 -10.99
C ASP A 40 -22.00 13.09 -9.84
N GLU A 41 -21.65 14.31 -9.41
CA GLU A 41 -20.61 14.61 -8.42
C GLU A 41 -20.79 13.82 -7.11
N LYS A 42 -22.04 13.51 -6.72
CA LYS A 42 -22.32 12.76 -5.48
C LYS A 42 -21.90 11.29 -5.57
N VAL A 43 -22.07 10.66 -6.74
CA VAL A 43 -21.70 9.25 -6.95
C VAL A 43 -20.18 9.12 -7.00
N ILE A 44 -19.50 10.00 -7.74
CA ILE A 44 -18.04 10.02 -7.84
C ILE A 44 -17.40 10.26 -6.47
N LYS A 45 -17.97 11.15 -5.65
CA LYS A 45 -17.44 11.44 -4.31
C LYS A 45 -17.49 10.21 -3.39
N LYS A 46 -18.60 9.45 -3.40
CA LYS A 46 -18.74 8.23 -2.59
C LYS A 46 -17.76 7.15 -3.04
N ASP A 47 -17.62 6.95 -4.35
CA ASP A 47 -16.70 5.96 -4.90
C ASP A 47 -15.24 6.34 -4.64
N LYS A 48 -14.86 7.61 -4.80
CA LYS A 48 -13.50 8.10 -4.46
C LYS A 48 -13.16 7.84 -2.99
N ILE A 49 -14.10 8.10 -2.07
CA ILE A 49 -13.92 7.82 -0.64
C ILE A 49 -13.75 6.31 -0.41
N LYS A 50 -14.60 5.48 -1.02
CA LYS A 50 -14.50 4.02 -0.88
C LYS A 50 -13.16 3.49 -1.40
N THR A 51 -12.72 3.94 -2.57
CA THR A 51 -11.43 3.52 -3.16
C THR A 51 -10.25 3.99 -2.32
N LYS A 52 -10.32 5.17 -1.68
CA LYS A 52 -9.30 5.61 -0.72
C LYS A 52 -9.18 4.66 0.48
N TYR A 53 -10.30 4.22 1.06
CA TYR A 53 -10.27 3.24 2.15
C TYR A 53 -9.78 1.86 1.69
N GLN A 54 -10.11 1.45 0.47
CA GLN A 54 -9.57 0.22 -0.11
C GLN A 54 -8.04 0.30 -0.25
N LEU A 55 -7.52 1.45 -0.69
CA LEU A 55 -6.08 1.68 -0.82
C LEU A 55 -5.38 1.63 0.53
N GLU A 56 -5.94 2.29 1.55
CA GLU A 56 -5.44 2.25 2.92
C GLU A 56 -5.32 0.81 3.45
N LEU A 57 -6.39 0.02 3.32
CA LEU A 57 -6.42 -1.35 3.81
C LEU A 57 -5.46 -2.26 3.04
N SER A 58 -5.42 -2.15 1.71
CA SER A 58 -4.54 -2.94 0.86
C SER A 58 -3.06 -2.64 1.15
N LEU A 59 -2.71 -1.36 1.33
CA LEU A 59 -1.36 -0.97 1.73
C LEU A 59 -0.99 -1.47 3.12
N ALA A 60 -1.90 -1.41 4.09
CA ALA A 60 -1.65 -1.96 5.42
C ALA A 60 -1.38 -3.47 5.36
N SER A 61 -2.16 -4.22 4.56
CA SER A 61 -1.94 -5.65 4.33
C SER A 61 -0.58 -5.95 3.69
N LEU A 62 -0.19 -5.20 2.65
CA LEU A 62 1.13 -5.30 2.02
C LEU A 62 2.25 -5.03 3.03
N CYS A 63 2.12 -3.98 3.85
CA CYS A 63 3.10 -3.64 4.88
C CYS A 63 3.24 -4.75 5.93
N ILE A 64 2.13 -5.36 6.36
CA ILE A 64 2.17 -6.48 7.30
C ILE A 64 2.88 -7.68 6.68
N LEU A 65 2.60 -8.00 5.42
CA LEU A 65 3.25 -9.10 4.71
C LEU A 65 4.77 -8.92 4.63
N LEU A 66 5.23 -7.76 4.17
CA LEU A 66 6.65 -7.41 4.12
C LEU A 66 7.31 -7.48 5.50
N ARG A 67 6.62 -7.04 6.56
CA ARG A 67 7.12 -7.17 7.94
C ARG A 67 7.27 -8.64 8.33
N LYS A 68 6.28 -9.49 8.04
CA LYS A 68 6.37 -10.93 8.31
C LYS A 68 7.49 -11.60 7.52
N MET A 69 7.73 -11.21 6.28
CA MET A 69 8.87 -11.70 5.48
C MET A 69 10.21 -11.32 6.11
N ALA A 70 10.33 -10.09 6.61
CA ALA A 70 11.53 -9.63 7.31
C ALA A 70 11.76 -10.39 8.63
N GLU A 71 10.71 -10.62 9.42
CA GLU A 71 10.77 -11.43 10.65
C GLU A 71 11.21 -12.88 10.40
N ASN A 72 10.90 -13.44 9.22
CA ASN A 72 11.35 -14.77 8.81
C ASN A 72 12.75 -14.78 8.17
N MET A 73 13.42 -13.63 8.12
CA MET A 73 14.71 -13.42 7.45
C MET A 73 14.69 -13.76 5.95
N PHE A 74 13.56 -13.53 5.28
CA PHE A 74 13.45 -13.66 3.83
C PHE A 74 13.88 -12.41 3.09
N ILE A 75 13.74 -11.24 3.72
CA ILE A 75 14.13 -9.92 3.18
C ILE A 75 14.79 -9.06 4.25
N GLN A 76 15.50 -8.03 3.82
CA GLN A 76 15.97 -6.96 4.69
C GLN A 76 15.20 -5.67 4.38
N LEU A 77 14.62 -5.05 5.41
CA LEU A 77 13.87 -3.79 5.28
C LEU A 77 14.80 -2.59 5.51
N PRO A 78 15.01 -1.72 4.50
CA PRO A 78 15.68 -0.44 4.69
C PRO A 78 14.99 0.41 5.76
N ALA A 79 15.74 1.29 6.42
CA ALA A 79 15.22 2.12 7.50
C ALA A 79 14.07 3.03 7.04
N GLU A 80 14.16 3.59 5.83
CA GLU A 80 13.13 4.45 5.23
C GLU A 80 11.85 3.66 4.97
N ILE A 81 11.93 2.52 4.29
CA ILE A 81 10.78 1.64 4.03
C ILE A 81 10.13 1.19 5.34
N ARG A 82 10.94 0.84 6.36
CA ARG A 82 10.42 0.45 7.68
C ARG A 82 9.66 1.59 8.35
N LYS A 83 10.13 2.83 8.21
CA LYS A 83 9.44 4.02 8.74
C LYS A 83 8.09 4.17 8.04
N ASP A 84 8.08 4.18 6.71
CA ASP A 84 6.87 4.33 5.90
C ASP A 84 5.83 3.26 6.22
N MET A 85 6.25 1.99 6.30
CA MET A 85 5.38 0.87 6.68
C MET A 85 4.79 1.06 8.09
N ASN A 86 5.59 1.52 9.05
CA ASN A 86 5.11 1.77 10.41
C ASN A 86 4.08 2.90 10.44
N SER A 87 4.32 3.95 9.66
CA SER A 87 3.42 5.09 9.55
C SER A 87 2.08 4.68 8.94
N ILE A 88 2.06 3.82 7.93
CA ILE A 88 0.83 3.23 7.36
C ILE A 88 0.12 2.33 8.38
N ILE A 89 0.83 1.38 9.00
CA ILE A 89 0.21 0.40 9.92
C ILE A 89 -0.42 1.07 11.16
N HIS A 90 0.17 2.17 11.62
CA HIS A 90 -0.24 2.86 12.85
C HIS A 90 -0.95 4.20 12.57
N SER A 91 -1.39 4.43 11.34
CA SER A 91 -2.14 5.64 11.01
C SER A 91 -3.57 5.55 11.54
N ASN A 92 -4.06 6.65 12.11
CA ASN A 92 -5.47 6.83 12.48
C ASN A 92 -6.26 7.56 11.39
N ARG A 93 -5.55 8.22 10.47
CA ARG A 93 -6.12 8.91 9.31
C ARG A 93 -5.18 8.74 8.14
N PHE A 94 -5.77 8.34 7.02
CA PHE A 94 -5.11 8.18 5.74
C PHE A 94 -5.65 9.21 4.75
N GLU A 95 -4.77 10.02 4.19
CA GLU A 95 -5.10 10.98 3.14
C GLU A 95 -4.27 10.69 1.90
N PHE A 96 -4.98 10.38 0.83
CA PHE A 96 -4.40 10.31 -0.50
C PHE A 96 -4.77 11.59 -1.26
N ASP A 97 -3.76 12.40 -1.62
CA ASP A 97 -3.93 13.63 -2.38
C ASP A 97 -3.80 13.38 -3.90
N ASP A 98 -4.27 14.32 -4.71
CA ASP A 98 -4.29 14.23 -6.18
C ASP A 98 -2.88 14.33 -6.83
N GLN A 99 -1.81 14.41 -6.01
CA GLN A 99 -0.39 14.40 -6.43
C GLN A 99 0.33 13.08 -6.13
N ASP A 100 -0.40 11.99 -5.90
CA ASP A 100 0.16 10.67 -5.55
C ASP A 100 0.91 10.60 -4.21
N ILE A 101 0.69 11.60 -3.35
CA ILE A 101 1.28 11.66 -2.02
C ILE A 101 0.31 11.09 -1.01
N ILE A 102 0.81 10.15 -0.20
CA ILE A 102 0.10 9.62 0.95
C ILE A 102 0.54 10.40 2.18
N TYR A 103 -0.41 11.06 2.83
CA TYR A 103 -0.24 11.62 4.16
C TYR A 103 -0.94 10.73 5.17
N VAL A 104 -0.17 10.24 6.13
CA VAL A 104 -0.70 9.49 7.26
C VAL A 104 -0.57 10.29 8.54
N TYR A 105 -1.57 10.19 9.39
CA TYR A 105 -1.56 10.86 10.69
C TYR A 105 -1.60 9.81 11.79
N SER A 106 -0.60 9.85 12.66
CA SER A 106 -0.49 9.01 13.84
C SER A 106 -0.38 9.86 15.10
N GLN A 107 -0.23 9.22 16.26
CA GLN A 107 0.09 9.93 17.50
C GLN A 107 1.42 10.73 17.43
N LYS A 108 2.29 10.40 16.47
CA LYS A 108 3.56 11.10 16.25
C LYS A 108 3.43 12.36 15.38
N GLY A 109 2.26 12.59 14.77
CA GLY A 109 2.00 13.71 13.89
C GLY A 109 1.73 13.28 12.45
N LYS A 110 1.89 14.24 11.52
CA LYS A 110 1.72 14.05 10.08
C LYS A 110 3.01 13.50 9.48
N GLU A 111 2.91 12.38 8.78
CA GLU A 111 4.03 11.75 8.07
C GLU A 111 3.68 11.61 6.59
N GLU A 112 4.66 11.87 5.74
CA GLU A 112 4.57 11.67 4.29
C GLU A 112 5.14 10.29 3.95
N VAL A 113 4.41 9.53 3.15
CA VAL A 113 4.77 8.17 2.75
C VAL A 113 4.82 8.07 1.24
N SER A 114 5.91 7.49 0.72
CA SER A 114 6.07 7.29 -0.72
C SER A 114 5.43 5.98 -1.16
N LEU A 115 4.23 6.05 -1.76
CA LEU A 115 3.58 4.88 -2.37
C LEU A 115 4.49 4.22 -3.41
N LYS A 116 5.08 5.05 -4.29
CA LYS A 116 5.98 4.59 -5.33
C LYS A 116 7.24 3.94 -4.75
N GLY A 117 7.83 4.52 -3.72
CA GLY A 117 9.00 3.94 -3.04
C GLY A 117 8.68 2.56 -2.43
N LEU A 118 7.52 2.44 -1.79
CA LEU A 118 7.08 1.19 -1.18
C LEU A 118 6.78 0.10 -2.22
N LEU A 119 6.11 0.43 -3.32
CA LEU A 119 5.85 -0.51 -4.42
C LEU A 119 7.13 -0.91 -5.16
N LEU A 120 8.05 0.03 -5.40
CA LEU A 120 9.36 -0.28 -5.99
C LEU A 120 10.14 -1.26 -5.12
N PHE A 121 10.15 -1.04 -3.81
CA PHE A 121 10.77 -1.97 -2.88
C PHE A 121 10.08 -3.34 -2.91
N ALA A 122 8.75 -3.39 -2.81
CA ALA A 122 7.99 -4.63 -2.84
C ALA A 122 8.26 -5.45 -4.11
N ARG A 123 8.31 -4.78 -5.27
CA ARG A 123 8.68 -5.41 -6.55
C ARG A 123 10.12 -5.90 -6.61
N SER A 124 11.05 -5.24 -5.92
CA SER A 124 12.46 -5.67 -5.88
C SER A 124 12.71 -6.94 -5.06
N VAL A 125 11.71 -7.38 -4.29
CA VAL A 125 11.75 -8.63 -3.50
C VAL A 125 11.39 -9.85 -4.35
N LEU A 126 10.59 -9.66 -5.40
CA LEU A 126 10.23 -10.67 -6.39
C LEU A 126 11.38 -10.90 -7.37
#